data_AF-A0A1E7IT01-F1
#
_entry.id   AF-A0A1E7IT01-F1
#
_cell.length_a   1.000
_cell.length_b   1.000
_cell.length_c   1.000
_cell.angle_alpha   90.00
_cell.angle_beta   90.00
_cell.angle_gamma   90.00
#
_symmetry.space_group_name_H-M   'P 1'
#
loop_
_entity.id
_entity.type
_entity.pdbx_description
1 polymer ?
#
loop_
_entity_poly.entity_id
_entity_poly.type
_entity_poly.pdbx_seq_one_letter_code
_entity_poly.pdbx_strand_id
1 'polypeptide(L)'
;MGIGLWLVLRQPEEPTKQPVGLPSAGLEKRMPIPSDKVIDYNKLKEGTDHALTDLMEKRKAPYGVEKSVDIIAGPDESIKVGQETVRLKHILDEVRLNQGEILETDLAGKPGPKAGDAFGIHVVQPGENIWDIHFHLLTEYYGHKGIDLSPFADEPDRLGYSSGVGKILKFSENLVHIYNLRKRTLETDLGLISPLSKIVVYNMGRVFGLLQSIDYKDVDRIRFDGETLWLPAAQQ
;
A
#
# COMPACT_ATOMS: atom_id res chain seq x y z
N MET A 1 24.73 -76.97 -55.20
CA MET A 1 23.45 -76.31 -55.59
C MET A 1 22.75 -75.87 -54.32
N GLY A 2 22.31 -74.60 -54.23
CA GLY A 2 21.64 -73.95 -53.07
C GLY A 2 22.64 -73.33 -52.09
N ILE A 3 22.97 -72.03 -52.07
CA ILE A 3 22.18 -70.81 -51.74
C ILE A 3 21.49 -70.97 -50.37
N GLY A 4 21.63 -70.12 -49.35
CA GLY A 4 22.33 -68.86 -49.16
C GLY A 4 21.98 -68.29 -47.77
N LEU A 5 22.74 -67.24 -47.39
CA LEU A 5 22.37 -66.15 -46.48
C LEU A 5 22.07 -66.47 -44.99
N TRP A 6 23.11 -66.29 -44.16
CA TRP A 6 22.97 -65.94 -42.74
C TRP A 6 22.51 -64.47 -42.62
N LEU A 7 21.34 -64.23 -42.05
CA LEU A 7 20.86 -62.90 -41.69
C LEU A 7 20.83 -62.78 -40.16
N VAL A 8 21.86 -62.11 -39.64
CA VAL A 8 21.96 -61.61 -38.27
C VAL A 8 20.84 -60.58 -38.08
N LEU A 9 19.86 -60.89 -37.22
CA LEU A 9 18.88 -59.90 -36.76
C LEU A 9 19.60 -58.85 -35.91
N ARG A 10 19.77 -57.65 -36.48
CA ARG A 10 20.08 -56.43 -35.74
C ARG A 10 18.88 -56.03 -34.88
N GLN A 11 19.15 -55.75 -33.61
CA GLN A 11 18.19 -55.20 -32.65
C GLN A 11 17.66 -53.84 -33.12
N PRO A 12 16.35 -53.57 -33.03
CA PRO A 12 15.86 -52.20 -32.94
C PRO A 12 16.03 -51.70 -31.50
N GLU A 13 16.81 -50.64 -31.33
CA GLU A 13 16.95 -49.91 -30.07
C GLU A 13 15.59 -49.45 -29.55
N GLU A 14 15.29 -49.74 -28.28
CA GLU A 14 14.18 -49.11 -27.56
C GLU A 14 14.51 -47.61 -27.36
N PRO A 15 13.69 -46.66 -27.84
CA PRO A 15 13.85 -45.28 -27.45
C PRO A 15 13.36 -45.13 -26.00
N THR A 16 14.35 -44.93 -25.12
CA THR A 16 14.22 -44.52 -23.72
C THR A 16 13.20 -43.39 -23.59
N LYS A 17 12.09 -43.64 -22.88
CA LYS A 17 11.10 -42.62 -22.53
C LYS A 17 11.76 -41.56 -21.65
N GLN A 18 12.04 -40.39 -22.24
CA GLN A 18 12.35 -39.18 -21.49
C GLN A 18 11.13 -38.80 -20.63
N PRO A 19 11.30 -38.37 -19.37
CA PRO A 19 10.20 -37.89 -18.56
C PRO A 19 9.65 -36.60 -19.18
N VAL A 20 8.36 -36.65 -19.53
CA VAL A 20 7.57 -35.52 -20.02
C VAL A 20 7.59 -34.43 -18.93
N GLY A 21 8.27 -33.33 -19.23
CA GLY A 21 8.27 -32.13 -18.41
C GLY A 21 6.85 -31.59 -18.28
N LEU A 22 6.44 -31.31 -17.03
CA LEU A 22 5.22 -30.58 -16.74
C LEU A 22 5.23 -29.20 -17.44
N PRO A 23 4.11 -28.75 -18.02
CA PRO A 23 4.00 -27.39 -18.51
C PRO A 23 4.04 -26.40 -17.34
N SER A 24 5.07 -25.57 -17.33
CA SER A 24 5.22 -24.40 -16.47
C SER A 24 4.05 -23.44 -16.70
N ALA A 25 3.06 -23.48 -15.81
CA ALA A 25 1.96 -22.54 -15.81
C ALA A 25 2.50 -21.11 -15.55
N GLY A 26 2.31 -20.23 -16.54
CA GLY A 26 2.02 -18.81 -16.33
C GLY A 26 3.08 -17.95 -15.65
N LEU A 27 4.25 -17.77 -16.29
CA LEU A 27 4.98 -16.51 -16.13
C LEU A 27 4.18 -15.43 -16.85
N GLU A 28 3.34 -14.68 -16.13
CA GLU A 28 2.80 -13.43 -16.66
C GLU A 28 3.97 -12.56 -17.14
N LYS A 29 3.97 -12.24 -18.43
CA LYS A 29 4.94 -11.34 -19.04
C LYS A 29 4.97 -10.05 -18.24
N ARG A 30 6.08 -9.79 -17.52
CA ARG A 30 6.40 -8.49 -16.92
C ARG A 30 6.36 -7.45 -18.05
N MET A 31 5.24 -6.77 -18.20
CA MET A 31 5.14 -5.67 -19.16
C MET A 31 6.20 -4.63 -18.78
N PRO A 32 7.02 -4.14 -19.73
CA PRO A 32 7.94 -3.06 -19.45
C PRO A 32 7.14 -1.85 -18.97
N ILE A 33 7.48 -1.36 -17.78
CA ILE A 33 6.85 -0.19 -17.18
C ILE A 33 7.38 1.04 -17.92
N PRO A 34 6.53 1.89 -18.52
CA PRO A 34 6.98 3.13 -19.13
C PRO A 34 7.73 3.99 -18.10
N SER A 35 8.97 4.36 -18.40
CA SER A 35 9.86 5.08 -17.47
C SER A 35 9.27 6.39 -16.95
N ASP A 36 8.45 7.05 -17.76
CA ASP A 36 7.98 8.42 -17.52
C ASP A 36 6.95 8.51 -16.39
N LYS A 37 6.48 7.36 -15.87
CA LYS A 37 5.53 7.27 -14.74
C LYS A 37 6.10 6.55 -13.53
N VAL A 38 7.42 6.33 -13.47
CA VAL A 38 8.07 5.67 -12.34
C VAL A 38 8.63 6.73 -11.38
N ILE A 39 8.08 6.79 -10.17
CA ILE A 39 8.60 7.59 -9.06
C ILE A 39 9.65 6.76 -8.33
N ASP A 40 10.90 7.21 -8.34
CA ASP A 40 12.03 6.54 -7.69
C ASP A 40 12.27 7.11 -6.28
N TYR A 41 11.97 6.33 -5.26
CA TYR A 41 12.14 6.70 -3.86
C TYR A 41 13.60 6.98 -3.49
N ASN A 42 14.55 6.23 -4.05
CA ASN A 42 15.96 6.40 -3.71
C ASN A 42 16.47 7.77 -4.17
N LYS A 43 16.05 8.21 -5.37
CA LYS A 43 16.38 9.54 -5.89
C LYS A 43 15.78 10.66 -5.05
N LEU A 44 14.53 10.47 -4.59
CA LEU A 44 13.86 11.40 -3.68
C LEU A 44 14.62 11.54 -2.36
N LYS A 45 14.97 10.40 -1.73
CA LYS A 45 15.68 10.39 -0.45
C LYS A 45 17.08 10.98 -0.53
N GLU A 46 17.78 10.76 -1.64
CA GLU A 46 19.12 11.30 -1.89
C GLU A 46 19.10 12.75 -2.37
N GLY A 47 17.92 13.29 -2.74
CA GLY A 47 17.77 14.65 -3.27
C GLY A 47 18.44 14.85 -4.63
N THR A 48 18.66 13.78 -5.39
CA THR A 48 19.40 13.83 -6.66
C THR A 48 18.55 14.28 -7.85
N ASP A 49 17.23 14.21 -7.73
CA ASP A 49 16.27 14.61 -8.75
C ASP A 49 15.40 15.78 -8.25
N HIS A 50 15.86 17.00 -8.48
CA HIS A 50 15.17 18.22 -8.04
C HIS A 50 13.74 18.33 -8.59
N ALA A 51 13.52 17.95 -9.85
CA ALA A 51 12.19 18.02 -10.46
C ALA A 51 11.20 17.07 -9.77
N LEU A 52 11.68 15.88 -9.36
CA LEU A 52 10.88 14.93 -8.62
C LEU A 52 10.59 15.41 -7.19
N THR A 53 11.58 16.00 -6.52
CA THR A 53 11.42 16.60 -5.19
C THR A 53 10.39 17.73 -5.21
N ASP A 54 10.51 18.69 -6.13
CA ASP A 54 9.57 19.80 -6.28
C ASP A 54 8.14 19.30 -6.58
N LEU A 55 8.02 18.25 -7.39
CA LEU A 55 6.73 17.61 -7.66
C LEU A 55 6.12 17.01 -6.39
N MET A 56 6.91 16.32 -5.57
CA MET A 56 6.42 15.73 -4.32
C MET A 56 6.05 16.80 -3.31
N GLU A 57 6.84 17.86 -3.15
CA GLU A 57 6.51 19.00 -2.30
C GLU A 57 5.17 19.64 -2.71
N LYS A 58 4.99 19.90 -4.01
CA LYS A 58 3.74 20.44 -4.54
C LYS A 58 2.54 19.51 -4.29
N ARG A 59 2.72 18.20 -4.43
CA ARG A 59 1.65 17.22 -4.19
C ARG A 59 1.32 17.09 -2.69
N LYS A 60 2.30 17.26 -1.81
CA LYS A 60 2.17 17.12 -0.35
C LYS A 60 1.62 18.37 0.33
N ALA A 61 1.91 19.56 -0.21
CA ALA A 61 1.50 20.85 0.37
C ALA A 61 -0.01 20.97 0.73
N PRO A 62 -0.97 20.52 -0.11
CA PRO A 62 -2.40 20.63 0.24
C PRO A 62 -2.81 19.83 1.48
N TYR A 63 -2.06 18.78 1.79
CA TYR A 63 -2.32 17.87 2.89
C TYR A 63 -1.56 18.23 4.17
N GLY A 64 -0.50 19.03 4.06
CA GLY A 64 0.35 19.40 5.19
C GLY A 64 1.17 18.24 5.74
N VAL A 65 1.57 17.30 4.88
CA VAL A 65 2.35 16.11 5.26
C VAL A 65 3.70 16.13 4.59
N GLU A 66 4.74 16.50 5.32
CA GLU A 66 6.07 16.66 4.74
C GLU A 66 6.88 15.37 4.91
N LYS A 67 6.84 14.78 6.10
CA LYS A 67 7.70 13.67 6.53
C LYS A 67 6.95 12.35 6.72
N SER A 68 5.67 12.40 7.04
CA SER A 68 4.82 11.21 7.26
C SER A 68 4.38 10.50 5.98
N VAL A 69 4.51 11.18 4.83
CA VAL A 69 4.25 10.61 3.51
C VAL A 69 5.43 10.95 2.61
N ASP A 70 6.12 9.92 2.15
CA ASP A 70 7.28 10.07 1.27
C ASP A 70 6.85 10.48 -0.15
N ILE A 71 5.84 9.78 -0.68
CA ILE A 71 5.41 9.89 -2.08
C ILE A 71 3.90 10.08 -2.15
N ILE A 72 3.44 10.99 -3.01
CA ILE A 72 2.03 11.03 -3.43
C ILE A 72 1.96 10.64 -4.90
N ALA A 73 1.27 9.55 -5.19
CA ALA A 73 1.15 8.97 -6.53
C ALA A 73 -0.31 8.82 -6.96
N GLY A 74 -0.57 8.93 -8.25
CA GLY A 74 -1.83 8.56 -8.89
C GLY A 74 -1.90 7.07 -9.23
N PRO A 75 -3.09 6.51 -9.51
CA PRO A 75 -3.30 5.07 -9.65
C PRO A 75 -2.49 4.43 -10.79
N ASP A 76 -2.20 5.18 -11.86
CA ASP A 76 -1.45 4.68 -13.02
C ASP A 76 0.07 4.85 -12.90
N GLU A 77 0.55 5.44 -11.80
CA GLU A 77 1.98 5.63 -11.55
C GLU A 77 2.59 4.37 -10.91
N SER A 78 3.90 4.23 -11.07
CA SER A 78 4.69 3.15 -10.50
C SER A 78 5.65 3.71 -9.47
N ILE A 79 5.93 2.93 -8.45
CA ILE A 79 6.82 3.30 -7.36
C ILE A 79 8.00 2.34 -7.41
N LYS A 80 9.20 2.90 -7.37
CA LYS A 80 10.43 2.15 -7.26
C LYS A 80 11.09 2.41 -5.92
N VAL A 81 11.37 1.35 -5.17
CA VAL A 81 12.07 1.38 -3.88
C VAL A 81 13.20 0.36 -3.94
N GLY A 82 14.44 0.84 -3.91
CA GLY A 82 15.64 0.02 -4.13
C GLY A 82 15.62 -0.62 -5.51
N GLN A 83 15.57 -1.94 -5.55
CA GLN A 83 15.51 -2.73 -6.79
C GLN A 83 14.09 -3.14 -7.19
N GLU A 84 13.11 -2.92 -6.32
CA GLU A 84 11.73 -3.32 -6.57
C GLU A 84 10.94 -2.17 -7.20
N THR A 85 10.22 -2.47 -8.28
CA THR A 85 9.26 -1.55 -8.90
C THR A 85 7.88 -2.19 -8.90
N VAL A 86 6.88 -1.45 -8.41
CA VAL A 86 5.49 -1.88 -8.36
C VAL A 86 4.57 -0.83 -8.98
N ARG A 87 3.55 -1.27 -9.71
CA ARG A 87 2.50 -0.37 -10.20
C ARG A 87 1.47 -0.17 -9.11
N LEU A 88 1.11 1.09 -8.83
CA LEU A 88 0.13 1.37 -7.79
C LEU A 88 -1.22 0.72 -8.11
N LYS A 89 -1.66 0.75 -9.37
CA LYS A 89 -2.84 0.03 -9.85
C LYS A 89 -2.90 -1.44 -9.39
N HIS A 90 -1.78 -2.16 -9.42
CA HIS A 90 -1.74 -3.56 -9.02
C HIS A 90 -2.03 -3.73 -7.52
N ILE A 91 -1.44 -2.86 -6.68
CA ILE A 91 -1.73 -2.84 -5.24
C ILE A 91 -3.21 -2.56 -5.00
N LEU A 92 -3.78 -1.57 -5.72
CA LEU A 92 -5.19 -1.21 -5.60
C LEU A 92 -6.12 -2.34 -6.04
N ASP A 93 -5.76 -3.08 -7.08
CA ASP A 93 -6.53 -4.23 -7.54
C ASP A 93 -6.49 -5.36 -6.48
N GLU A 94 -5.34 -5.64 -5.87
CA GLU A 94 -5.25 -6.58 -4.73
C GLU A 94 -6.08 -6.16 -3.53
N VAL A 95 -6.09 -4.87 -3.19
CA VAL A 95 -6.90 -4.33 -2.08
C VAL A 95 -8.38 -4.64 -2.30
N ARG A 96 -8.89 -4.40 -3.51
CA ARG A 96 -10.30 -4.66 -3.85
C ARG A 96 -10.64 -6.14 -3.76
N LEU A 97 -9.77 -7.00 -4.30
CA LEU A 97 -9.96 -8.45 -4.25
C LEU A 97 -10.02 -8.95 -2.80
N ASN A 98 -9.13 -8.46 -1.92
CA ASN A 98 -9.15 -8.82 -0.49
C ASN A 98 -10.34 -8.25 0.28
N GLN A 99 -10.88 -7.09 -0.14
CA GLN A 99 -12.10 -6.52 0.44
C GLN A 99 -13.38 -7.21 -0.05
N GLY A 100 -13.26 -8.23 -0.91
CA GLY A 100 -14.41 -8.91 -1.52
C GLY A 100 -15.18 -8.02 -2.50
N GLU A 101 -14.58 -6.92 -2.96
CA GLU A 101 -15.15 -6.12 -4.05
C GLU A 101 -15.01 -6.93 -5.35
N ILE A 102 -16.14 -7.38 -5.90
CA ILE A 102 -16.15 -8.12 -7.17
C ILE A 102 -15.63 -7.19 -8.26
N LEU A 103 -14.57 -7.62 -8.95
CA LEU A 103 -13.99 -6.96 -10.13
C LEU A 103 -14.90 -7.15 -11.34
N GLU A 104 -16.18 -6.82 -11.21
CA GLU A 104 -17.03 -6.61 -12.38
C GLU A 104 -16.52 -5.33 -13.04
N THR A 105 -15.90 -5.52 -14.20
CA THR A 105 -15.60 -4.42 -15.10
C THR A 105 -16.95 -3.79 -15.47
N ASP A 106 -17.27 -2.70 -14.78
CA ASP A 106 -18.24 -1.67 -15.13
C ASP A 106 -19.63 -2.19 -15.60
N LEU A 107 -20.48 -2.65 -14.68
CA LEU A 107 -21.92 -2.79 -14.94
C LEU A 107 -22.84 -2.15 -13.86
N ALA A 108 -22.31 -1.66 -12.73
CA ALA A 108 -23.16 -1.15 -11.63
C ALA A 108 -22.62 0.07 -10.85
N GLY A 109 -21.71 0.87 -11.42
CA GLY A 109 -21.54 2.27 -11.01
C GLY A 109 -21.09 2.56 -9.57
N LYS A 110 -20.36 1.65 -8.90
CA LYS A 110 -19.52 2.05 -7.75
C LYS A 110 -18.18 2.51 -8.28
N PRO A 111 -17.76 3.76 -8.04
CA PRO A 111 -16.51 4.24 -8.61
C PRO A 111 -15.34 3.54 -7.91
N GLY A 112 -14.66 2.66 -8.65
CA GLY A 112 -13.26 2.37 -8.38
C GLY A 112 -12.44 3.68 -8.39
N PRO A 113 -11.21 3.68 -7.85
CA PRO A 113 -10.38 4.85 -7.80
C PRO A 113 -10.32 5.54 -9.16
N LYS A 114 -10.79 6.78 -9.18
CA LYS A 114 -10.90 7.55 -10.41
C LYS A 114 -9.50 7.98 -10.81
N ALA A 115 -9.30 8.20 -12.11
CA ALA A 115 -8.15 8.97 -12.58
C ALA A 115 -8.26 10.39 -11.99
N GLY A 116 -7.65 10.61 -10.83
CA GLY A 116 -7.87 11.77 -9.97
C GLY A 116 -7.67 11.48 -8.48
N ASP A 117 -7.76 10.21 -8.07
CA ASP A 117 -7.46 9.80 -6.71
C ASP A 117 -5.95 9.86 -6.45
N ALA A 118 -5.56 10.49 -5.34
CA ALA A 118 -4.19 10.58 -4.89
C ALA A 118 -3.94 9.56 -3.76
N PHE A 119 -2.80 8.89 -3.83
CA PHE A 119 -2.39 7.89 -2.85
C PHE A 119 -1.06 8.28 -2.22
N GLY A 120 -1.05 8.36 -0.90
CA GLY A 120 0.16 8.59 -0.12
C GLY A 120 0.86 7.27 0.11
N ILE A 121 2.18 7.27 -0.02
CA ILE A 121 3.02 6.11 0.24
C ILE A 121 4.08 6.52 1.25
N HIS A 122 4.15 5.77 2.35
CA HIS A 122 5.24 5.83 3.30
C HIS A 122 6.08 4.56 3.16
N VAL A 123 7.39 4.72 2.97
CA VAL A 123 8.35 3.63 2.93
C VAL A 123 8.84 3.37 4.35
N VAL A 124 8.52 2.20 4.88
CA VAL A 124 8.88 1.85 6.26
C VAL A 124 10.40 1.89 6.47
N GLN A 125 10.85 2.65 7.46
CA GLN A 125 12.24 2.76 7.88
C GLN A 125 12.58 1.79 9.03
N PRO A 126 13.88 1.51 9.26
CA PRO A 126 14.32 0.73 10.41
C PRO A 126 13.89 1.37 11.74
N GLY A 127 13.28 0.57 12.62
CA GLY A 127 12.85 1.00 13.95
C GLY A 127 11.48 1.67 14.00
N GLU A 128 10.86 1.96 12.86
CA GLU A 128 9.48 2.41 12.83
C GLU A 128 8.52 1.28 13.20
N ASN A 129 7.37 1.66 13.73
CA ASN A 129 6.20 0.80 13.84
C ASN A 129 4.98 1.51 13.21
N ILE A 130 3.92 0.77 12.92
CA ILE A 130 2.76 1.29 12.20
C ILE A 130 2.04 2.41 12.96
N TRP A 131 2.00 2.32 14.29
CA TRP A 131 1.37 3.31 15.14
C TRP A 131 2.13 4.63 15.13
N ASP A 132 3.46 4.58 15.22
CA ASP A 132 4.30 5.77 15.15
C ASP A 132 4.14 6.46 13.79
N ILE A 133 4.09 5.70 12.70
CA ILE A 133 3.88 6.24 11.34
C ILE A 133 2.53 6.95 11.27
N HIS A 134 1.45 6.34 11.78
CA HIS A 134 0.12 6.96 11.79
C HIS A 134 0.05 8.17 12.71
N PHE A 135 0.65 8.10 13.89
CA PHE A 135 0.66 9.21 14.83
C PHE A 135 1.44 10.40 14.28
N HIS A 136 2.54 10.15 13.57
CA HIS A 136 3.29 11.19 12.89
C HIS A 136 2.46 11.88 11.79
N LEU A 137 1.70 11.10 10.99
CA LEU A 137 0.76 11.63 10.01
C LEU A 137 -0.28 12.56 10.64
N LEU A 138 -0.90 12.13 11.74
CA LEU A 138 -1.87 12.97 12.47
C LEU A 138 -1.21 14.24 13.00
N THR A 139 -0.02 14.12 13.57
CA THR A 139 0.74 15.26 14.12
C THR A 139 1.02 16.31 13.05
N GLU A 140 1.51 15.91 11.87
CA GLU A 140 1.75 16.85 10.78
C GLU A 140 0.45 17.47 10.26
N TYR A 141 -0.60 16.66 10.06
CA TYR A 141 -1.89 17.17 9.59
C TYR A 141 -2.49 18.22 10.54
N TYR A 142 -2.56 17.94 11.83
CA TYR A 142 -3.10 18.88 12.82
C TYR A 142 -2.16 20.08 13.01
N GLY A 143 -0.84 19.87 12.97
CA GLY A 143 0.14 20.95 13.00
C GLY A 143 -0.05 21.94 11.85
N HIS A 144 -0.30 21.45 10.64
CA HIS A 144 -0.64 22.28 9.47
C HIS A 144 -1.97 23.04 9.65
N LYS A 145 -2.89 22.54 10.49
CA LYS A 145 -4.12 23.25 10.90
C LYS A 145 -3.91 24.20 12.07
N GLY A 146 -2.69 24.38 12.55
CA GLY A 146 -2.35 25.22 13.70
C GLY A 146 -2.69 24.58 15.06
N ILE A 147 -2.84 23.26 15.09
CA ILE A 147 -3.14 22.48 16.29
C ILE A 147 -1.91 21.63 16.63
N ASP A 148 -1.27 21.94 17.76
CA ASP A 148 -0.13 21.18 18.25
C ASP A 148 -0.61 19.96 19.04
N LEU A 149 -0.31 18.76 18.55
CA LEU A 149 -0.64 17.52 19.24
C LEU A 149 0.41 17.22 20.30
N SER A 150 -0.05 16.96 21.53
CA SER A 150 0.83 16.43 22.58
C SER A 150 1.47 15.13 22.12
N PRO A 151 2.76 14.87 22.42
CA PRO A 151 3.40 13.57 22.18
C PRO A 151 2.71 12.39 22.88
N PHE A 152 1.85 12.67 23.86
CA PHE A 152 1.06 11.69 24.62
C PHE A 152 -0.43 11.75 24.27
N ALA A 153 -0.80 12.38 23.14
CA ALA A 153 -2.21 12.60 22.80
C ALA A 153 -2.97 11.29 22.53
N ASP A 154 -2.27 10.22 22.16
CA ASP A 154 -2.82 8.88 21.96
C ASP A 154 -2.95 8.05 23.25
N GLU A 155 -2.33 8.49 24.35
CA GLU A 155 -2.36 7.79 25.62
C GLU A 155 -3.77 7.80 26.25
N PRO A 156 -4.16 6.74 26.98
CA PRO A 156 -5.42 6.71 27.69
C PRO A 156 -5.49 7.80 28.78
N ASP A 157 -6.71 8.22 29.10
CA ASP A 157 -6.95 9.15 30.20
C ASP A 157 -6.66 8.53 31.58
N ARG A 158 -6.79 9.34 32.64
CA ARG A 158 -6.54 8.91 34.03
C ARG A 158 -7.45 7.77 34.51
N LEU A 159 -8.55 7.53 33.81
CA LEU A 159 -9.50 6.46 34.11
C LEU A 159 -9.25 5.22 33.23
N GLY A 160 -8.26 5.26 32.34
CA GLY A 160 -7.89 4.18 31.43
C GLY A 160 -8.68 4.16 30.13
N TYR A 161 -9.49 5.19 29.83
CA TYR A 161 -10.22 5.26 28.56
C TYR A 161 -9.32 5.77 27.44
N SER A 162 -9.44 5.17 26.26
CA SER A 162 -8.70 5.62 25.07
C SER A 162 -9.05 7.08 24.73
N SER A 163 -8.03 7.89 24.44
CA SER A 163 -8.18 9.28 24.04
C SER A 163 -8.92 9.43 22.70
N GLY A 164 -9.32 10.66 22.36
CA GLY A 164 -9.87 10.96 21.04
C GLY A 164 -8.90 10.60 19.91
N VAL A 165 -7.63 10.98 20.05
CA VAL A 165 -6.58 10.68 19.07
C VAL A 165 -6.30 9.19 18.99
N GLY A 166 -6.27 8.47 20.12
CA GLY A 166 -6.12 7.01 20.14
C GLY A 166 -7.23 6.29 19.39
N LYS A 167 -8.48 6.77 19.49
CA LYS A 167 -9.61 6.24 18.69
C LYS A 167 -9.45 6.53 17.20
N ILE A 168 -8.98 7.72 16.83
CA ILE A 168 -8.69 8.07 15.42
C ILE A 168 -7.60 7.14 14.87
N LEU A 169 -6.51 6.93 15.61
CA LEU A 169 -5.44 6.01 15.22
C LEU A 169 -5.97 4.60 15.03
N LYS A 170 -6.77 4.10 15.98
CA LYS A 170 -7.33 2.76 15.89
C LYS A 170 -8.25 2.61 14.68
N PHE A 171 -9.07 3.61 14.40
CA PHE A 171 -9.91 3.63 13.20
C PHE A 171 -9.06 3.73 11.90
N SER A 172 -7.94 4.44 11.92
CA SER A 172 -7.09 4.61 10.73
C SER A 172 -6.47 3.31 10.21
N GLU A 173 -6.38 2.26 11.05
CA GLU A 173 -5.99 0.91 10.61
C GLU A 173 -6.85 0.42 9.43
N ASN A 174 -8.13 0.81 9.39
CA ASN A 174 -9.07 0.41 8.34
C ASN A 174 -8.92 1.23 7.03
N LEU A 175 -8.11 2.29 7.06
CA LEU A 175 -7.96 3.23 5.95
C LEU A 175 -6.62 3.07 5.21
N VAL A 176 -5.81 2.11 5.64
CA VAL A 176 -4.44 1.93 5.17
C VAL A 176 -4.20 0.50 4.75
N HIS A 177 -3.28 0.35 3.81
CA HIS A 177 -2.88 -0.96 3.30
C HIS A 177 -1.37 -1.10 3.37
N ILE A 178 -0.90 -2.18 3.99
CA ILE A 178 0.52 -2.51 4.00
C ILE A 178 0.79 -3.46 2.84
N TYR A 179 1.72 -3.07 1.98
CA TYR A 179 2.13 -3.90 0.84
C TYR A 179 3.59 -4.29 0.95
N ASN A 180 3.87 -5.58 0.81
CA ASN A 180 5.22 -6.12 0.81
C ASN A 180 5.78 -6.11 -0.62
N LEU A 181 6.74 -5.24 -0.89
CA LEU A 181 7.36 -5.07 -2.21
C LEU A 181 8.10 -6.33 -2.67
N ARG A 182 8.70 -7.10 -1.74
CA ARG A 182 9.45 -8.32 -2.07
C ARG A 182 8.55 -9.49 -2.35
N LYS A 183 7.54 -9.71 -1.51
CA LYS A 183 6.57 -10.80 -1.70
C LYS A 183 5.52 -10.50 -2.77
N ARG A 184 5.32 -9.21 -3.07
CA ARG A 184 4.26 -8.68 -3.95
C ARG A 184 2.88 -9.12 -3.49
N THR A 185 2.61 -8.86 -2.22
CA THR A 185 1.34 -9.19 -1.58
C THR A 185 1.01 -8.15 -0.53
N LEU A 186 -0.29 -7.91 -0.33
CA LEU A 186 -0.78 -7.25 0.88
C LEU A 186 -0.43 -8.05 2.14
N GLU A 187 -0.10 -7.34 3.20
CA GLU A 187 0.17 -7.89 4.54
C GLU A 187 -0.94 -7.42 5.48
N THR A 188 -1.55 -8.37 6.19
CA THR A 188 -2.63 -8.09 7.15
C THR A 188 -2.11 -7.84 8.56
N ASP A 189 -0.90 -8.31 8.85
CA ASP A 189 -0.27 -8.08 10.15
C ASP A 189 0.39 -6.69 10.19
N LEU A 190 -0.31 -5.75 10.82
CA LEU A 190 0.12 -4.37 11.04
C LEU A 190 1.30 -4.28 12.04
N GLY A 191 1.49 -5.29 12.90
CA GLY A 191 2.52 -5.31 13.94
C GLY A 191 3.91 -5.74 13.44
N LEU A 192 3.98 -6.43 12.30
CA LEU A 192 5.24 -6.90 11.72
C LEU A 192 5.61 -6.05 10.50
N ILE A 193 6.43 -5.01 10.67
CA ILE A 193 6.92 -4.23 9.53
C ILE A 193 8.40 -4.51 9.23
N SER A 194 8.70 -4.72 7.94
CA SER A 194 10.05 -5.04 7.47
C SER A 194 10.64 -3.84 6.73
N PRO A 195 11.70 -3.21 7.26
CA PRO A 195 12.25 -1.97 6.70
C PRO A 195 12.59 -2.08 5.22
N LEU A 196 12.35 -0.98 4.48
CA LEU A 196 12.67 -0.78 3.07
C LEU A 196 12.07 -1.82 2.12
N SER A 197 11.12 -2.63 2.61
CA SER A 197 10.48 -3.71 1.85
C SER A 197 8.97 -3.74 2.01
N LYS A 198 8.44 -2.96 2.95
CA LYS A 198 7.03 -2.71 3.09
C LYS A 198 6.76 -1.23 2.88
N ILE A 199 5.62 -0.96 2.28
CA ILE A 199 5.09 0.39 2.13
C ILE A 199 3.71 0.46 2.76
N VAL A 200 3.41 1.58 3.40
CA VAL A 200 2.07 1.91 3.89
C VAL A 200 1.41 2.78 2.83
N VAL A 201 0.27 2.34 2.33
CA VAL A 201 -0.48 3.01 1.27
C VAL A 201 -1.74 3.64 1.86
N TYR A 202 -1.85 4.95 1.72
CA TYR A 202 -2.96 5.78 2.16
C TYR A 202 -3.80 6.20 0.96
N ASN A 203 -5.12 6.03 1.05
CA ASN A 203 -6.01 6.77 0.15
C ASN A 203 -6.17 8.20 0.69
N MET A 204 -5.52 9.17 0.05
CA MET A 204 -5.46 10.55 0.57
C MET A 204 -6.86 11.18 0.64
N GLY A 205 -7.72 10.92 -0.34
CA GLY A 205 -9.08 11.42 -0.32
C GLY A 205 -9.89 10.90 0.88
N ARG A 206 -9.79 9.60 1.17
CA ARG A 206 -10.51 8.97 2.30
C ARG A 206 -9.96 9.42 3.65
N VAL A 207 -8.63 9.37 3.82
CA VAL A 207 -7.97 9.71 5.09
C VAL A 207 -8.21 11.18 5.44
N PHE A 208 -7.89 12.10 4.53
CA PHE A 208 -8.01 13.53 4.83
C PHE A 208 -9.46 14.01 4.82
N GLY A 209 -10.35 13.37 4.05
CA GLY A 209 -11.78 13.61 4.14
C GLY A 209 -12.34 13.29 5.53
N LEU A 210 -11.93 12.18 6.13
CA LEU A 210 -12.27 11.86 7.53
C LEU A 210 -11.70 12.91 8.48
N LEU A 211 -10.39 13.17 8.41
CA LEU A 211 -9.73 14.09 9.35
C LEU A 211 -10.29 15.52 9.26
N GLN A 212 -10.74 15.95 8.08
CA GLN A 212 -11.39 17.24 7.89
C GLN A 212 -12.81 17.28 8.49
N SER A 213 -13.49 16.14 8.57
CA SER A 213 -14.84 16.05 9.16
C SER A 213 -14.85 16.15 10.70
N ILE A 214 -13.68 15.96 11.33
CA ILE A 214 -13.52 16.00 12.78
C ILE A 214 -13.06 17.41 13.18
N ASP A 215 -13.92 18.15 13.91
CA ASP A 215 -13.44 19.32 14.64
C ASP A 215 -12.60 18.85 15.83
N TYR A 216 -11.35 19.29 15.88
CA TYR A 216 -10.43 18.90 16.94
C TYR A 216 -10.93 19.31 18.33
N LYS A 217 -11.76 20.36 18.44
CA LYS A 217 -12.39 20.75 19.71
C LYS A 217 -13.31 19.67 20.29
N ASP A 218 -13.84 18.80 19.43
CA ASP A 218 -14.72 17.70 19.80
C ASP A 218 -13.99 16.34 19.78
N VAL A 219 -12.67 16.31 19.61
CA VAL A 219 -11.89 15.07 19.44
C VAL A 219 -12.09 14.10 20.60
N ASP A 220 -12.14 14.59 21.84
CA ASP A 220 -12.29 13.74 23.02
C ASP A 220 -13.72 13.18 23.19
N ARG A 221 -14.69 13.74 22.47
CA ARG A 221 -16.08 13.26 22.45
C ARG A 221 -16.27 12.11 21.47
N ILE A 222 -15.29 11.85 20.60
CA ILE A 222 -15.34 10.77 19.62
C ILE A 222 -15.58 9.43 20.32
N ARG A 223 -16.44 8.63 19.70
CA ARG A 223 -16.74 7.25 20.06
C ARG A 223 -16.33 6.34 18.91
N PHE A 224 -15.89 5.15 19.29
CA PHE A 224 -15.46 4.09 18.38
C PHE A 224 -15.94 2.76 18.95
N ASP A 225 -16.62 1.95 18.14
CA ASP A 225 -17.14 0.61 18.51
C ASP A 225 -16.26 -0.54 18.00
N GLY A 226 -15.19 -0.24 17.25
CA GLY A 226 -14.40 -1.25 16.55
C GLY A 226 -14.48 -1.12 15.03
N GLU A 227 -15.54 -0.49 14.51
CA GLU A 227 -15.77 -0.37 13.07
C GLU A 227 -16.02 1.06 12.63
N THR A 228 -16.77 1.84 13.41
CA THR A 228 -17.23 3.18 13.04
C THR A 228 -16.75 4.22 14.04
N LEU A 229 -16.44 5.42 13.55
CA LEU A 229 -16.11 6.58 14.36
C LEU A 229 -17.28 7.57 14.30
N TRP A 230 -17.79 8.02 15.45
CA TRP A 230 -18.90 8.99 15.51
C TRP A 230 -18.80 9.97 16.68
N LEU A 231 -19.50 11.10 16.54
CA LEU A 231 -19.70 12.07 17.62
C LEU A 231 -21.10 11.90 18.22
N PRO A 232 -21.24 11.75 19.54
CA PRO A 232 -22.54 11.69 20.19
C PRO A 232 -23.21 13.07 20.11
N ALA A 233 -24.53 13.08 19.87
CA ALA A 233 -25.33 14.30 19.92
C ALA A 233 -25.10 15.03 21.26
N ALA A 234 -24.99 16.35 21.22
CA ALA A 234 -24.92 17.14 22.44
C ALA A 234 -26.17 16.84 23.28
N GLN A 235 -25.99 16.38 24.52
CA GLN A 235 -27.09 16.31 25.47
C GLN A 235 -27.49 17.76 25.77
N GLN A 236 -28.71 18.12 25.38
CA GLN A 236 -29.36 19.38 25.76
C GLN A 236 -29.79 19.32 27.22
#